data_AF-D9MU37-F1
#
_entry.id   AF-D9MU37-F1
#
_cell.length_a   1.000
_cell.length_b   1.000
_cell.length_c   1.000
_cell.angle_alpha   90.00
_cell.angle_beta   90.00
_cell.angle_gamma   90.00
#
_symmetry.space_group_name_H-M   'P 1'
#
loop_
_entity.id
_entity.type
_entity.pdbx_description
1 polymer ?
#
loop_
_entity_poly.entity_id
_entity_poly.type
_entity_poly.pdbx_seq_one_letter_code
_entity_poly.pdbx_strand_id
1 'polypeptide(L)'
;SKLVDSLFGHIVRLAGHSIASGLLDVMYQGGTRQQRTHMRQEFYGDLYRKAKDSSVKTLSDTYKEATNMKASILGSVKANLDHVANKNLVDSSLVHCVMLEYLRACEDEEEKLEETVTAFAALVPHMLSTKEGSEAAVICFYKSTPKNRR
;
A
#
# COMPACT_ATOMS: atom_id res chain seq x y z
N SER A 1 18.89 0.36 -10.03
CA SER A 1 19.44 1.74 -10.18
C SER A 1 19.84 2.27 -8.82
N LYS A 2 21.06 2.81 -8.65
CA LYS A 2 21.55 3.39 -7.38
C LYS A 2 20.62 4.48 -6.83
N LEU A 3 19.84 5.12 -7.71
CA LEU A 3 18.90 6.18 -7.35
C LEU A 3 17.72 5.66 -6.53
N VAL A 4 17.15 4.50 -6.88
CA VAL A 4 16.05 3.91 -6.10
C VAL A 4 16.52 3.53 -4.70
N ASP A 5 17.75 3.01 -4.59
CA ASP A 5 18.30 2.61 -3.30
C ASP A 5 18.52 3.80 -2.37
N SER A 6 18.78 5.00 -2.93
CA SER A 6 18.90 6.24 -2.15
C SER A 6 17.57 6.73 -1.54
N LEU A 7 16.43 6.20 -2.00
CA LEU A 7 15.11 6.54 -1.46
C LEU A 7 14.73 5.66 -0.26
N PHE A 8 15.45 4.57 -0.03
CA PHE A 8 15.17 3.67 1.08
C PHE A 8 15.30 4.41 2.41
N GLY A 9 14.37 4.14 3.31
CA GLY A 9 14.20 4.83 4.57
C GLY A 9 13.24 6.02 4.50
N HIS A 10 12.85 6.45 3.29
CA HIS A 10 12.04 7.64 3.06
C HIS A 10 10.78 7.37 2.22
N ILE A 11 10.49 6.13 1.86
CA ILE A 11 9.49 5.80 0.84
C ILE A 11 8.09 6.28 1.23
N VAL A 12 7.62 5.95 2.44
CA VAL A 12 6.29 6.38 2.91
C VAL A 12 6.20 7.90 3.00
N ARG A 13 7.25 8.57 3.47
CA ARG A 13 7.31 10.05 3.55
C ARG A 13 7.20 10.68 2.16
N LEU A 14 7.91 10.13 1.19
CA LEU A 14 7.91 10.62 -0.19
C LEU A 14 6.56 10.36 -0.88
N ALA A 15 5.94 9.19 -0.63
CA ALA A 15 4.61 8.86 -1.14
C ALA A 15 3.54 9.85 -0.63
N GLY A 16 3.70 10.36 0.59
CA GLY A 16 2.83 11.39 1.17
C GLY A 16 3.19 12.84 0.80
N HIS A 17 4.11 13.10 -0.13
CA HIS A 17 4.53 14.45 -0.49
C HIS A 17 4.04 14.81 -1.89
N SER A 18 3.27 15.89 -2.03
CA SER A 18 2.54 16.24 -3.27
C SER A 18 3.41 16.36 -4.53
N ILE A 19 4.67 16.77 -4.37
CA ILE A 19 5.63 16.86 -5.49
C ILE A 19 6.42 15.55 -5.64
N ALA A 20 6.75 14.88 -4.53
CA ALA A 20 7.71 13.78 -4.57
C ALA A 20 7.04 12.43 -4.86
N SER A 21 5.73 12.30 -4.63
CA SER A 21 4.95 11.09 -4.87
C SER A 21 5.00 10.68 -6.35
N GLY A 22 4.86 11.64 -7.28
CA GLY A 22 4.97 11.37 -8.71
C GLY A 22 6.36 10.89 -9.12
N LEU A 23 7.42 11.51 -8.61
CA LEU A 23 8.80 11.07 -8.86
C LEU A 23 9.06 9.68 -8.27
N LEU A 24 8.56 9.43 -7.05
CA LEU A 24 8.65 8.13 -6.39
C LEU A 24 7.97 7.05 -7.22
N ASP A 25 6.82 7.33 -7.83
CA ASP A 25 6.10 6.36 -8.65
C ASP A 25 6.87 6.01 -9.92
N VAL A 26 7.44 7.00 -10.61
CA VAL A 26 8.33 6.77 -11.77
C VAL A 26 9.52 5.89 -11.38
N MET A 27 10.13 6.17 -10.22
CA MET A 27 11.25 5.37 -9.70
C MET A 27 10.82 3.95 -9.33
N TYR A 28 9.60 3.77 -8.81
CA TYR A 28 9.03 2.46 -8.53
C TYR A 28 8.81 1.66 -9.82
N GLN A 29 8.15 2.25 -10.82
CA GLN A 29 7.87 1.60 -12.11
C GLN A 29 9.16 1.21 -12.85
N GLY A 30 10.18 2.07 -12.84
CA GLY A 30 11.49 1.81 -13.44
C GLY A 30 12.46 0.97 -12.58
N GLY A 31 12.10 0.67 -11.33
CA GLY A 31 12.93 -0.11 -10.42
C GLY A 31 12.98 -1.59 -10.78
N THR A 32 14.00 -2.32 -10.31
CA THR A 32 14.03 -3.79 -10.45
C THR A 32 12.94 -4.43 -9.59
N ARG A 33 12.63 -5.71 -9.84
CA ARG A 33 11.67 -6.46 -9.01
C ARG A 33 12.03 -6.39 -7.52
N GLN A 34 13.31 -6.58 -7.17
CA GLN A 34 13.78 -6.52 -5.79
C GLN A 34 13.63 -5.11 -5.21
N GLN A 35 13.96 -4.07 -5.98
CA GLN A 35 13.81 -2.68 -5.54
C GLN A 35 12.35 -2.35 -5.23
N ARG A 36 11.42 -2.72 -6.12
CA ARG A 36 9.98 -2.54 -5.90
C ARG A 36 9.50 -3.26 -4.63
N THR A 37 9.94 -4.51 -4.42
CA THR A 37 9.64 -5.24 -3.19
C THR A 37 10.16 -4.50 -1.95
N HIS A 38 11.40 -4.02 -1.95
CA HIS A 38 11.98 -3.28 -0.84
C HIS A 38 11.31 -1.92 -0.58
N MET A 39 10.76 -1.27 -1.62
CA MET A 39 9.97 -0.05 -1.49
C MET A 39 8.63 -0.35 -0.79
N ARG A 40 7.92 -1.42 -1.21
CA ARG A 40 6.68 -1.84 -0.55
C ARG A 40 6.88 -2.19 0.92
N GLN A 41 8.00 -2.82 1.26
CA GLN A 41 8.30 -3.20 2.64
C GLN A 41 8.22 -2.04 3.63
N GLU A 42 8.56 -0.81 3.24
CA GLU A 42 8.47 0.35 4.16
C GLU A 42 7.04 0.68 4.58
N PHE A 43 6.04 0.29 3.77
CA PHE A 43 4.65 0.41 4.16
C PHE A 43 4.24 -0.64 5.20
N TYR A 44 4.94 -1.77 5.29
CA TYR A 44 4.60 -2.86 6.20
C TYR A 44 4.99 -2.59 7.66
N GLY A 45 5.88 -1.62 7.91
CA GLY A 45 6.24 -1.19 9.26
C GLY A 45 7.64 -0.59 9.35
N ASP A 46 7.92 0.06 10.48
CA ASP A 46 9.17 0.80 10.72
C ASP A 46 10.44 -0.07 10.69
N LEU A 47 10.32 -1.38 10.96
CA LEU A 47 11.43 -2.34 10.84
C LEU A 47 12.09 -2.26 9.44
N TYR A 48 11.25 -2.20 8.41
CA TYR A 48 11.69 -2.21 7.02
C TYR A 48 12.21 -0.85 6.52
N ARG A 49 12.05 0.21 7.32
CA ARG A 49 12.69 1.50 7.04
C ARG A 49 14.22 1.39 7.19
N LYS A 50 14.68 0.57 8.13
CA LYS A 50 16.11 0.42 8.47
C LYS A 50 16.75 -0.82 7.87
N ALA A 51 15.97 -1.91 7.69
CA ALA A 51 16.49 -3.18 7.21
C ALA A 51 15.57 -3.80 6.16
N LYS A 52 16.07 -4.03 4.94
CA LYS A 52 15.34 -4.74 3.90
C LYS A 52 15.51 -6.23 4.05
N ASP A 53 14.44 -6.98 3.82
CA ASP A 53 14.46 -8.44 3.89
C ASP A 53 14.07 -9.04 2.53
N SER A 54 15.01 -9.61 1.80
CA SER A 54 14.73 -10.21 0.50
C SER A 54 13.83 -11.47 0.56
N SER A 55 13.60 -12.03 1.76
CA SER A 55 12.65 -13.12 1.97
C SER A 55 11.18 -12.65 2.01
N VAL A 56 10.95 -11.36 2.32
CA VAL A 56 9.62 -10.75 2.41
C VAL A 56 9.24 -10.14 1.07
N LYS A 57 8.33 -10.79 0.34
CA LYS A 57 7.91 -10.37 -1.01
C LYS A 57 6.57 -9.66 -1.01
N THR A 58 5.67 -10.05 -0.11
CA THR A 58 4.34 -9.48 0.07
C THR A 58 4.09 -9.15 1.54
N LEU A 59 3.03 -8.38 1.81
CA LEU A 59 2.56 -8.11 3.16
C LEU A 59 2.35 -9.40 3.99
N SER A 60 1.79 -10.44 3.40
CA SER A 60 1.54 -11.73 4.09
C SER A 60 2.81 -12.40 4.59
N ASP A 61 3.95 -12.21 3.91
CA ASP A 61 5.22 -12.80 4.32
C ASP A 61 5.71 -12.27 5.68
N THR A 62 5.27 -11.08 6.09
CA THR A 62 5.71 -10.41 7.33
C THR A 62 5.19 -11.04 8.61
N TYR A 63 4.09 -11.80 8.54
CA TYR A 63 3.44 -12.44 9.69
C TYR A 63 3.22 -13.93 9.49
N LYS A 64 3.77 -14.54 8.43
CA LYS A 64 3.61 -15.98 8.15
C LYS A 64 4.15 -16.87 9.29
N GLU A 65 5.28 -16.49 9.88
CA GLU A 65 5.92 -17.22 10.99
C GLU A 65 5.47 -16.71 12.37
N ALA A 66 4.74 -15.60 12.42
CA ALA A 66 4.33 -14.91 13.65
C ALA A 66 2.93 -14.30 13.46
N THR A 67 1.92 -15.15 13.36
CA THR A 67 0.53 -14.75 13.05
C THR A 67 -0.06 -13.82 14.12
N ASN A 68 0.42 -13.90 15.36
CA ASN A 68 0.06 -12.98 16.45
C ASN A 68 0.45 -11.52 16.15
N MET A 69 1.37 -11.26 15.22
CA MET A 69 1.78 -9.92 14.80
C MET A 69 0.92 -9.34 13.68
N LYS A 70 0.07 -10.16 13.04
CA LYS A 70 -0.76 -9.74 11.88
C LYS A 70 -1.52 -8.45 12.17
N ALA A 71 -2.22 -8.39 13.30
CA ALA A 71 -3.04 -7.21 13.65
C ALA A 71 -2.22 -5.92 13.76
N SER A 72 -1.03 -5.97 14.38
CA SER A 72 -0.14 -4.82 14.54
C SER A 72 0.45 -4.37 13.20
N ILE A 73 0.84 -5.32 12.36
CA ILE A 73 1.37 -5.04 11.02
C ILE A 73 0.29 -4.42 10.14
N LEU A 74 -0.91 -4.99 10.11
CA LEU A 74 -2.03 -4.41 9.36
C LEU A 74 -2.38 -3.00 9.84
N GLY A 75 -2.37 -2.75 11.15
CA GLY A 75 -2.55 -1.40 11.69
C GLY A 75 -1.49 -0.42 11.19
N SER A 76 -0.23 -0.84 11.10
CA SER A 76 0.86 -0.02 10.56
C SER A 76 0.69 0.27 9.07
N VAL A 77 0.29 -0.73 8.28
CA VAL A 77 0.02 -0.59 6.85
C VAL A 77 -1.15 0.37 6.60
N LYS A 78 -2.25 0.18 7.35
CA LYS A 78 -3.43 1.04 7.27
C LYS A 78 -3.08 2.50 7.59
N ALA A 79 -2.32 2.76 8.65
CA ALA A 79 -1.88 4.11 8.99
C ALA A 79 -1.04 4.76 7.87
N ASN A 80 -0.16 3.99 7.22
CA ASN A 80 0.64 4.48 6.09
C ASN A 80 -0.22 4.72 4.83
N LEU A 81 -1.21 3.87 4.56
CA LEU A 81 -2.17 4.05 3.47
C LEU A 81 -3.05 5.29 3.71
N ASP A 82 -3.57 5.47 4.93
CA ASP A 82 -4.36 6.64 5.32
C ASP A 82 -3.55 7.94 5.19
N HIS A 83 -2.26 7.91 5.55
CA HIS A 83 -1.37 9.07 5.38
C HIS A 83 -1.32 9.59 3.94
N VAL A 84 -1.32 8.66 2.97
CA VAL A 84 -1.30 8.97 1.53
C VAL A 84 -2.69 9.36 1.05
N ALA A 85 -3.72 8.62 1.47
CA ALA A 85 -5.12 8.82 1.11
C ALA A 85 -5.66 10.18 1.55
N ASN A 86 -5.34 10.62 2.77
CA ASN A 86 -5.75 11.92 3.31
C ASN A 86 -5.22 13.13 2.51
N LYS A 87 -4.25 12.91 1.62
CA LYS A 87 -3.68 13.92 0.72
C LYS A 87 -4.10 13.71 -0.74
N ASN A 88 -5.00 12.77 -1.00
CA ASN A 88 -5.43 12.34 -2.34
C ASN A 88 -4.26 11.87 -3.24
N LEU A 89 -3.17 11.37 -2.66
CA LEU A 89 -1.96 10.95 -3.39
C LEU A 89 -1.97 9.45 -3.73
N VAL A 90 -3.14 8.90 -4.05
CA VAL A 90 -3.31 7.45 -4.24
C VAL A 90 -2.98 6.97 -5.64
N ASP A 91 -2.92 7.84 -6.65
CA ASP A 91 -2.56 7.50 -8.04
C ASP A 91 -1.07 7.17 -8.14
N SER A 92 -0.72 5.96 -7.68
CA SER A 92 0.65 5.46 -7.63
C SER A 92 0.63 3.94 -7.68
N SER A 93 1.38 3.36 -8.62
CA SER A 93 1.63 1.93 -8.73
C SER A 93 2.12 1.30 -7.43
N LEU A 94 2.97 2.01 -6.67
CA LEU A 94 3.44 1.55 -5.36
C LEU A 94 2.29 1.45 -4.36
N VAL A 95 1.48 2.50 -4.25
CA VAL A 95 0.35 2.58 -3.31
C VAL A 95 -0.71 1.54 -3.69
N HIS A 96 -1.01 1.39 -4.97
CA HIS A 96 -1.94 0.38 -5.49
C HIS A 96 -1.53 -1.05 -5.11
N CYS A 97 -0.25 -1.39 -5.27
CA CYS A 97 0.27 -2.70 -4.88
C CYS A 97 0.09 -2.96 -3.38
N VAL A 98 0.42 -1.98 -2.53
CA VAL A 98 0.29 -2.10 -1.07
C VAL A 98 -1.18 -2.19 -0.67
N MET A 99 -2.05 -1.38 -1.27
CA MET A 99 -3.49 -1.38 -1.01
C MET A 99 -4.13 -2.73 -1.36
N LEU A 100 -3.80 -3.30 -2.53
CA LEU A 100 -4.29 -4.63 -2.92
C LEU A 100 -3.84 -5.73 -1.94
N GLU A 101 -2.57 -5.71 -1.53
CA GLU A 101 -2.03 -6.66 -0.56
C GLU A 101 -2.70 -6.51 0.82
N TYR A 102 -2.97 -5.28 1.25
CA TYR A 102 -3.69 -4.98 2.48
C TYR A 102 -5.14 -5.49 2.44
N LEU A 103 -5.89 -5.16 1.38
CA LEU A 103 -7.28 -5.61 1.23
C LEU A 103 -7.40 -7.14 1.25
N ARG A 104 -6.49 -7.85 0.58
CA ARG A 104 -6.43 -9.32 0.60
C ARG A 104 -6.09 -9.87 1.99
N ALA A 105 -5.20 -9.21 2.72
CA ALA A 105 -4.84 -9.63 4.07
C ALA A 105 -5.99 -9.44 5.08
N CYS A 106 -6.90 -8.50 4.79
CA CYS A 106 -8.10 -8.20 5.59
C CYS A 106 -9.37 -8.92 5.10
N GLU A 107 -9.28 -9.89 4.18
CA GLU A 107 -10.45 -10.53 3.59
C GLU A 107 -11.39 -11.16 4.62
N ASP A 108 -10.81 -11.75 5.68
CA ASP A 108 -11.54 -12.36 6.81
C ASP A 108 -11.86 -11.38 7.96
N GLU A 109 -11.48 -10.10 7.84
CA GLU A 109 -11.61 -9.07 8.88
C GLU A 109 -12.61 -7.99 8.42
N GLU A 110 -13.90 -8.37 8.39
CA GLU A 110 -14.98 -7.59 7.76
C GLU A 110 -15.07 -6.13 8.24
N GLU A 111 -14.93 -5.89 9.55
CA GLU A 111 -14.95 -4.54 10.13
C GLU A 111 -13.80 -3.66 9.58
N LYS A 112 -12.57 -4.18 9.53
CA LYS A 112 -11.41 -3.44 8.99
C LYS A 112 -11.54 -3.18 7.50
N LEU A 113 -12.12 -4.15 6.79
CA LEU A 113 -12.35 -4.04 5.37
C LEU A 113 -13.39 -2.94 5.10
N GLU A 114 -14.51 -2.93 5.83
CA GLU A 114 -15.54 -1.89 5.72
C GLU A 114 -15.00 -0.50 6.03
N GLU A 115 -14.22 -0.35 7.10
CA GLU A 115 -13.58 0.92 7.48
C GLU A 115 -12.68 1.44 6.36
N THR A 116 -11.82 0.57 5.83
CA THR A 116 -10.86 0.94 4.77
C THR A 116 -11.58 1.28 3.47
N VAL A 117 -12.54 0.46 3.06
CA VAL A 117 -13.29 0.67 1.82
C VAL A 117 -14.09 1.97 1.89
N THR A 118 -14.66 2.29 3.04
CA THR A 118 -15.37 3.56 3.26
C THR A 118 -14.43 4.75 3.15
N ALA A 119 -13.25 4.68 3.75
CA ALA A 119 -12.25 5.75 3.67
C ALA A 119 -11.73 6.00 2.23
N PHE A 120 -11.64 4.94 1.43
CA PHE A 120 -11.11 5.01 0.06
C PHE A 120 -12.19 5.18 -1.03
N ALA A 121 -13.48 5.18 -0.68
CA ALA A 121 -14.58 5.20 -1.65
C ALA A 121 -14.48 6.34 -2.68
N ALA A 122 -14.22 7.57 -2.22
CA ALA A 122 -14.06 8.73 -3.09
C ALA A 122 -12.74 8.72 -3.90
N LEU A 123 -11.79 7.88 -3.53
CA LEU A 123 -10.45 7.79 -4.12
C LEU A 123 -10.35 6.69 -5.18
N VAL A 124 -11.33 5.79 -5.26
CA VAL A 124 -11.36 4.68 -6.21
C VAL A 124 -11.07 5.10 -7.66
N PRO A 125 -11.60 6.21 -8.21
CA PRO A 125 -11.30 6.62 -9.58
C PRO A 125 -9.81 6.86 -9.83
N HIS A 126 -9.08 7.34 -8.81
CA HIS A 126 -7.64 7.59 -8.89
C HIS A 126 -6.81 6.30 -8.83
N MET A 127 -7.41 5.16 -8.51
CA MET A 127 -6.72 3.87 -8.43
C MET A 127 -6.74 3.07 -9.74
N LEU A 128 -7.51 3.51 -10.74
CA LEU A 128 -7.79 2.74 -11.96
C LEU A 128 -6.67 2.77 -13.01
N SER A 129 -5.55 3.45 -12.73
CA SER A 129 -4.43 3.61 -13.67
C SER A 129 -3.53 2.36 -13.79
N THR A 130 -3.69 1.37 -12.92
CA THR A 130 -2.86 0.15 -12.89
C THR A 130 -3.69 -1.11 -12.74
N LYS A 131 -3.09 -2.26 -13.04
CA LYS A 131 -3.73 -3.58 -12.83
C LYS A 131 -4.08 -3.78 -11.35
N GLU A 132 -3.10 -3.60 -10.46
CA GLU A 132 -3.28 -3.83 -9.03
C GLU A 132 -4.28 -2.84 -8.43
N GLY A 133 -4.26 -1.58 -8.88
CA GLY A 133 -5.19 -0.56 -8.43
C GLY A 133 -6.61 -0.81 -8.92
N SER A 134 -6.79 -1.33 -10.13
CA SER A 134 -8.10 -1.78 -10.64
C SER A 134 -8.63 -2.97 -9.85
N GLU A 135 -7.79 -3.95 -9.52
CA GLU A 135 -8.19 -5.08 -8.67
C GLU A 135 -8.59 -4.60 -7.26
N ALA A 136 -7.83 -3.70 -6.66
CA ALA A 136 -8.16 -3.10 -5.37
C ALA A 136 -9.47 -2.29 -5.43
N ALA A 137 -9.67 -1.52 -6.51
CA ALA A 137 -10.90 -0.78 -6.77
C ALA A 137 -12.13 -1.69 -6.86
N VAL A 138 -12.02 -2.85 -7.50
CA VAL A 138 -13.10 -3.85 -7.56
C VAL A 138 -13.44 -4.37 -6.17
N ILE A 139 -12.43 -4.67 -5.34
CA ILE A 139 -12.67 -5.08 -3.94
C ILE A 139 -13.36 -3.97 -3.17
N CYS A 140 -12.88 -2.72 -3.28
CA CYS A 140 -13.52 -1.57 -2.65
C CYS A 140 -14.98 -1.42 -3.10
N PHE A 141 -15.26 -1.49 -4.41
CA PHE A 141 -16.62 -1.39 -4.91
C PHE A 141 -17.52 -2.51 -4.36
N TYR A 142 -17.07 -3.76 -4.43
CA TYR A 142 -17.87 -4.92 -4.01
C TYR A 142 -18.16 -4.92 -2.51
N LYS A 143 -17.18 -4.53 -1.69
CA LYS A 143 -17.26 -4.53 -0.22
C LYS A 143 -17.82 -3.23 0.36
N SER A 144 -18.06 -2.22 -0.47
CA SER A 144 -18.62 -0.95 -0.03
C SER A 144 -20.13 -1.04 0.23
N THR A 145 -20.67 -0.09 1.01
CA THR A 145 -22.11 0.03 1.23
C THR A 145 -22.85 0.45 -0.06
N PRO A 146 -24.16 0.19 -0.20
CA PRO A 146 -24.94 0.65 -1.36
C PRO A 146 -24.84 2.16 -1.64
N LYS A 147 -24.61 2.96 -0.59
CA LYS A 147 -24.41 4.41 -0.70
C LYS A 147 -23.09 4.74 -1.40
N ASN A 148 -22.00 4.04 -1.04
CA ASN A 148 -20.66 4.28 -1.57
C ASN A 148 -20.47 3.69 -2.99
N ARG A 149 -21.40 2.86 -3.48
CA ARG A 149 -21.40 2.34 -4.86
C ARG A 149 -22.04 3.28 -5.89
N ARG A 150 -22.69 4.36 -5.45
CA ARG A 150 -23.36 5.34 -6.30
C ARG A 150 -22.48 6.57 -6.49
#